data_AF-A0A3P7JP58-F1
#
_entry.id   AF-A0A3P7JP58-F1
#
_cell.length_a   1.000
_cell.length_b   1.000
_cell.length_c   1.000
_cell.angle_alpha   90.00
_cell.angle_beta   90.00
_cell.angle_gamma   90.00
#
_symmetry.space_group_name_H-M   'P 1'
#
loop_
_entity.id
_entity.type
_entity.pdbx_description
1 polymer ?
#
loop_
_entity_poly.entity_id
_entity_poly.type
_entity_poly.pdbx_seq_one_letter_code
_entity_poly.pdbx_strand_id
1 'polypeptide(L)'
;LAGKSPLEEAIVDSLADQYADYRVEIKPWWRTVIGESEGDVVSLKRHDYLSFLLEQLKIDVVLPARDKFLGFITKFLKENKSGFLVGDSVTWVDVLISEHCATMVESFIPEFLDGYPEVKNHIEKVRAIPNLKKWIETRPKTKF
;
A
#
# COMPACT_ATOMS: atom_id res chain seq x y z
N LEU A 1 -10.91 -16.57 3.15
CA LEU A 1 -9.90 -15.54 3.50
C LEU A 1 -10.55 -14.26 4.05
N ALA A 2 -11.77 -14.31 4.59
CA ALA A 2 -12.47 -13.12 5.09
C ALA A 2 -12.31 -12.90 6.60
N GLY A 3 -11.88 -13.92 7.34
CA GLY A 3 -11.94 -13.97 8.80
C GLY A 3 -12.51 -15.33 9.21
N LYS A 4 -12.36 -15.71 10.48
CA LYS A 4 -12.91 -16.96 11.03
C LYS A 4 -14.22 -16.76 11.78
N SER A 5 -14.65 -15.51 11.97
CA SER A 5 -15.91 -15.15 12.63
C SER A 5 -16.52 -13.89 12.01
N PRO A 6 -17.83 -13.63 12.18
CA PRO A 6 -18.47 -12.42 11.67
C PRO A 6 -17.82 -11.12 12.16
N LEU A 7 -17.27 -11.12 13.39
CA LEU A 7 -16.53 -9.97 13.91
C LEU A 7 -15.19 -9.78 13.21
N GLU A 8 -14.44 -10.86 12.98
CA GLU A 8 -13.19 -10.79 12.22
C GLU A 8 -13.44 -10.32 10.78
N GLU A 9 -14.50 -10.80 10.14
CA GLU A 9 -14.92 -10.34 8.81
C GLU A 9 -15.20 -8.84 8.79
N ALA A 10 -15.97 -8.32 9.75
CA ALA A 10 -16.23 -6.89 9.84
C ALA A 10 -14.95 -6.06 10.07
N ILE A 11 -13.99 -6.57 10.86
CA ILE A 11 -12.71 -5.89 11.07
C ILE A 11 -11.88 -5.89 9.79
N VAL A 12 -11.82 -7.01 9.07
CA VAL A 12 -11.14 -7.12 7.77
C VAL A 12 -11.72 -6.10 6.79
N ASP A 13 -13.05 -6.01 6.69
CA ASP A 13 -13.72 -5.06 5.81
C ASP A 13 -13.40 -3.61 6.20
N SER A 14 -13.42 -3.28 7.50
CA SER A 14 -13.07 -1.93 7.96
C SER A 14 -11.63 -1.52 7.63
N LEU A 15 -10.68 -2.45 7.66
CA LEU A 15 -9.29 -2.19 7.28
C LEU A 15 -9.18 -1.93 5.77
N ALA A 16 -9.98 -2.62 4.97
CA ALA A 16 -10.04 -2.41 3.53
C ALA A 16 -10.72 -1.09 3.15
N ASP A 17 -11.78 -0.70 3.86
CA ASP A 17 -12.40 0.62 3.71
C ASP A 17 -11.41 1.73 4.09
N GLN A 18 -10.66 1.55 5.17
CA GLN A 18 -9.61 2.49 5.57
C GLN A 18 -8.49 2.58 4.53
N TYR A 19 -8.17 1.48 3.84
CA TYR A 19 -7.26 1.49 2.68
C TYR A 19 -7.87 2.26 1.50
N ALA A 20 -9.16 2.10 1.21
CA ALA A 20 -9.83 2.84 0.15
C ALA A 20 -9.80 4.35 0.41
N ASP A 21 -10.04 4.79 1.66
CA ASP A 21 -9.91 6.18 2.07
C ASP A 21 -8.48 6.71 1.85
N TYR A 22 -7.47 5.94 2.28
CA TYR A 22 -6.07 6.27 2.02
C TYR A 22 -5.77 6.39 0.52
N ARG A 23 -6.32 5.51 -0.33
CA ARG A 23 -6.17 5.58 -1.79
C ARG A 23 -6.81 6.82 -2.39
N VAL A 24 -7.90 7.33 -1.80
CA VAL A 24 -8.49 8.61 -2.19
C VAL A 24 -7.58 9.77 -1.79
N GLU A 25 -6.99 9.75 -0.60
CA GLU A 25 -6.04 10.79 -0.13
C GLU A 25 -4.84 10.92 -1.07
N ILE A 26 -4.23 9.80 -1.50
CA ILE A 26 -3.04 9.83 -2.38
C ILE A 26 -3.36 9.94 -3.89
N LYS A 27 -4.64 10.06 -4.25
CA LYS A 27 -5.10 10.07 -5.65
C LYS A 27 -4.44 11.15 -6.52
N PRO A 28 -4.18 12.39 -6.05
CA PRO A 28 -3.52 13.42 -6.88
C PRO A 28 -2.12 13.00 -7.33
N TRP A 29 -1.33 12.41 -6.42
CA TRP A 29 -0.03 11.85 -6.74
C TRP A 29 -0.16 10.66 -7.68
N TRP A 30 -1.07 9.72 -7.38
CA TRP A 30 -1.26 8.52 -8.21
C TRP A 30 -1.63 8.84 -9.66
N ARG A 31 -2.56 9.78 -9.87
CA ARG A 31 -2.94 10.27 -11.22
C ARG A 31 -1.76 10.85 -11.97
N THR A 32 -0.89 11.58 -11.27
CA THR A 32 0.32 12.17 -11.86
C THR A 32 1.32 11.08 -12.28
N VAL A 33 1.50 10.05 -11.45
CA VAL A 33 2.37 8.90 -11.71
C VAL A 33 1.93 8.11 -12.95
N ILE A 34 0.63 7.87 -13.10
CA ILE A 34 0.09 7.09 -14.24
C ILE A 34 -0.15 7.95 -15.50
N GLY A 35 0.13 9.25 -15.44
CA GLY A 35 -0.04 10.17 -16.58
C GLY A 35 -1.49 10.59 -16.85
N GLU A 36 -2.37 10.48 -15.87
CA GLU A 36 -3.80 10.87 -15.93
C GLU A 36 -4.09 12.23 -15.27
N SER A 37 -3.09 13.10 -15.09
CA SER A 37 -3.34 14.44 -14.52
C SER A 37 -4.18 15.30 -15.46
N GLU A 38 -5.17 16.01 -14.90
CA GLU A 38 -6.03 16.95 -15.62
C GLU A 38 -5.23 18.22 -16.00
N GLY A 39 -5.31 18.62 -17.27
CA GLY A 39 -4.75 19.89 -17.77
C GLY A 39 -3.30 19.83 -18.26
N ASP A 40 -2.81 20.95 -18.79
CA ASP A 40 -1.57 21.17 -19.59
C ASP A 40 -0.23 20.61 -19.04
N VAL A 41 -0.22 19.98 -17.86
CA VAL A 41 0.97 19.40 -17.24
C VAL A 41 1.49 18.18 -18.02
N VAL A 42 0.60 17.40 -18.66
CA VAL A 42 1.00 16.27 -19.51
C VAL A 42 1.34 16.71 -20.95
N SER A 43 0.73 17.80 -21.44
CA SER A 43 1.01 18.37 -22.76
C SER A 43 2.38 19.06 -22.81
N LEU A 44 2.80 19.66 -21.69
CA LEU A 44 4.13 20.22 -21.48
C LEU A 44 5.06 19.16 -20.88
N LYS A 45 5.51 18.21 -21.69
CA LYS A 45 6.54 17.18 -21.35
C LYS A 45 7.92 17.78 -21.02
N ARG A 46 8.02 18.79 -20.17
CA ARG A 46 9.28 19.18 -19.54
C ARG A 46 9.49 18.23 -18.37
N HIS A 47 10.35 17.24 -18.62
CA HIS A 47 10.74 16.21 -17.65
C HIS A 47 10.98 16.79 -16.24
N ASP A 48 11.65 17.95 -16.17
CA ASP A 48 12.00 18.61 -14.91
C ASP A 48 10.79 19.09 -14.10
N TYR A 49 9.71 19.55 -14.75
CA TYR A 49 8.50 20.01 -14.05
C TYR A 49 7.72 18.83 -13.47
N LEU A 50 7.61 17.73 -14.21
CA LEU A 50 6.92 16.53 -13.73
C LEU A 50 7.65 15.89 -12.54
N SER A 51 8.98 15.80 -12.61
CA SER A 51 9.79 15.32 -11.49
C SER A 51 9.63 16.19 -10.25
N PHE A 52 9.64 17.52 -10.41
CA PHE A 52 9.40 18.46 -9.31
C PHE A 52 8.01 18.30 -8.70
N LEU A 53 6.95 18.23 -9.52
CA LEU A 53 5.58 18.05 -9.05
C LEU A 53 5.38 16.72 -8.30
N LEU A 54 5.98 15.63 -8.81
CA LEU A 54 5.91 14.32 -8.17
C LEU A 54 6.59 14.31 -6.80
N GLU A 55 7.74 14.96 -6.66
CA GLU A 55 8.42 15.08 -5.37
C GLU A 55 7.62 15.94 -4.39
N GLN A 56 7.05 17.06 -4.86
CA GLN A 56 6.20 17.91 -4.03
C GLN A 56 4.95 17.16 -3.53
N LEU A 57 4.25 16.47 -4.43
CA LEU A 57 3.08 15.66 -4.08
C LEU A 57 3.44 14.47 -3.18
N LYS A 58 4.63 13.88 -3.35
CA LYS A 58 5.12 12.85 -2.42
C LYS A 58 5.23 13.42 -1.01
N ILE A 59 5.87 14.57 -0.84
CA ILE A 59 6.09 15.21 0.47
C ILE A 59 4.78 15.70 1.09
N ASP A 60 3.94 16.39 0.31
CA ASP A 60 2.77 17.09 0.84
C ASP A 60 1.54 16.17 0.97
N VAL A 61 1.45 15.12 0.16
CA VAL A 61 0.26 14.25 0.07
C VAL A 61 0.57 12.82 0.46
N VAL A 62 1.56 12.19 -0.17
CA VAL A 62 1.78 10.74 0.01
C VAL A 62 2.33 10.40 1.38
N LEU A 63 3.40 11.06 1.83
CA LEU A 63 4.04 10.75 3.11
C LEU A 63 3.12 10.99 4.31
N PRO A 64 2.35 12.11 4.40
CA PRO A 64 1.40 12.32 5.49
C PRO A 64 0.25 11.30 5.50
N ALA A 65 -0.33 11.01 4.32
CA ALA A 65 -1.41 10.02 4.20
C ALA A 65 -0.91 8.61 4.53
N ARG A 66 0.31 8.26 4.07
CA ARG A 66 1.00 7.04 4.44
C ARG A 66 1.18 6.96 5.95
N ASP A 67 1.67 8.02 6.60
CA ASP A 67 1.99 7.97 8.02
C ASP A 67 0.75 7.71 8.88
N LYS A 68 -0.36 8.35 8.54
CA LYS A 68 -1.66 8.06 9.13
C LYS A 68 -2.08 6.61 8.89
N PHE A 69 -2.07 6.15 7.64
CA PHE A 69 -2.52 4.80 7.27
C PHE A 69 -1.66 3.71 7.91
N LEU A 70 -0.34 3.75 7.71
CA LEU A 70 0.59 2.78 8.27
C LEU A 70 0.64 2.85 9.80
N GLY A 71 0.38 4.03 10.40
CA GLY A 71 0.17 4.15 11.84
C GLY A 71 -0.99 3.28 12.34
N PHE A 72 -2.13 3.27 11.64
CA PHE A 72 -3.24 2.37 11.96
C PHE A 72 -2.87 0.90 11.75
N ILE A 73 -2.26 0.56 10.62
CA ILE A 73 -1.84 -0.82 10.32
C ILE A 73 -0.87 -1.35 11.38
N THR A 74 0.13 -0.57 11.77
CA THR A 74 1.07 -0.92 12.84
C THR A 74 0.37 -1.18 14.17
N LYS A 75 -0.68 -0.42 14.50
CA LYS A 75 -1.46 -0.67 15.72
C LYS A 75 -2.12 -2.06 15.70
N PHE A 76 -2.78 -2.42 14.59
CA PHE A 76 -3.37 -3.75 14.44
C PHE A 76 -2.32 -4.86 14.53
N LEU A 77 -1.16 -4.69 13.88
CA LEU A 77 -0.06 -5.66 13.93
C LEU A 77 0.56 -5.80 15.32
N LYS A 78 0.59 -4.72 16.12
CA LYS A 78 1.07 -4.76 17.51
C LYS A 78 0.09 -5.45 18.45
N GLU A 79 -1.19 -5.22 18.25
CA GLU A 79 -2.26 -5.84 19.04
C GLU A 79 -2.43 -7.32 18.69
N ASN A 80 -2.11 -7.71 17.46
CA ASN A 80 -2.23 -9.09 16.98
C ASN A 80 -0.87 -9.82 16.85
N LYS A 81 -0.60 -10.72 17.79
CA LYS A 81 0.68 -11.47 17.87
C LYS A 81 0.90 -12.49 16.74
N SER A 82 -0.10 -12.78 15.91
CA SER A 82 0.05 -13.74 14.80
C SER A 82 0.95 -13.20 13.67
N GLY A 83 1.10 -11.88 13.57
CA GLY A 83 1.75 -11.19 12.47
C GLY A 83 0.85 -11.01 11.22
N PHE A 84 -0.42 -11.40 11.30
CA PHE A 84 -1.47 -10.99 10.37
C PHE A 84 -2.27 -9.83 10.98
N LEU A 85 -3.04 -9.12 10.17
CA LEU A 85 -3.82 -7.97 10.62
C LEU A 85 -5.00 -8.38 11.50
N VAL A 86 -5.65 -9.50 11.16
CA VAL A 86 -6.83 -10.00 11.87
C VAL A 86 -6.71 -11.50 12.12
N GLY A 87 -7.01 -11.93 13.33
CA GLY A 87 -6.95 -13.35 13.72
C GLY A 87 -5.55 -13.95 13.61
N ASP A 88 -5.49 -15.26 13.42
CA ASP A 88 -4.26 -16.08 13.42
C ASP A 88 -3.86 -16.62 12.04
N SER A 89 -4.57 -16.22 10.98
CA SER A 89 -4.36 -16.71 9.62
C SER A 89 -4.53 -15.60 8.59
N VAL A 90 -3.91 -15.77 7.42
CA VAL A 90 -4.00 -14.81 6.31
C VAL A 90 -5.46 -14.54 5.91
N THR A 91 -5.75 -13.27 5.69
CA THR A 91 -6.99 -12.73 5.14
C THR A 91 -6.70 -11.97 3.84
N TRP A 92 -7.73 -11.57 3.12
CA TRP A 92 -7.55 -10.85 1.86
C TRP A 92 -6.97 -9.44 2.06
N VAL A 93 -7.21 -8.81 3.22
CA VAL A 93 -6.66 -7.47 3.51
C VAL A 93 -5.15 -7.51 3.77
N ASP A 94 -4.62 -8.61 4.30
CA ASP A 94 -3.17 -8.84 4.39
C ASP A 94 -2.53 -8.85 2.99
N VAL A 95 -3.17 -9.53 2.03
CA VAL A 95 -2.71 -9.56 0.63
C VAL A 95 -2.79 -8.18 0.00
N LEU A 96 -3.91 -7.46 0.18
CA LEU A 96 -4.12 -6.11 -0.34
C LEU A 96 -3.04 -5.13 0.12
N ILE A 97 -2.81 -5.05 1.43
CA ILE A 97 -1.83 -4.13 2.01
C ILE A 97 -0.41 -4.55 1.65
N SER A 98 -0.12 -5.86 1.65
CA SER A 98 1.20 -6.35 1.26
C SER A 98 1.55 -6.03 -0.18
N GLU A 99 0.60 -6.15 -1.11
CA GLU A 99 0.82 -5.85 -2.52
C GLU A 99 0.96 -4.35 -2.76
N HIS A 100 0.11 -3.53 -2.13
CA HIS A 100 0.22 -2.08 -2.23
C HIS A 100 1.59 -1.60 -1.74
N CYS A 101 2.00 -2.01 -0.53
CA CYS A 101 3.27 -1.57 0.03
C CYS A 101 4.47 -2.05 -0.78
N ALA A 102 4.44 -3.30 -1.27
CA ALA A 102 5.50 -3.80 -2.14
C ALA A 102 5.57 -3.00 -3.45
N THR A 103 4.44 -2.70 -4.07
CA THR A 103 4.38 -1.88 -5.28
C THR A 103 4.95 -0.47 -5.04
N MET A 104 4.57 0.17 -3.93
CA MET A 104 5.10 1.48 -3.55
C MET A 104 6.61 1.45 -3.37
N VAL A 105 7.17 0.47 -2.66
CA VAL A 105 8.62 0.33 -2.44
C VAL A 105 9.38 -0.01 -3.72
N GLU A 106 8.92 -1.03 -4.45
CA GLU A 106 9.64 -1.59 -5.60
C GLU A 106 9.61 -0.65 -6.81
N SER A 107 8.53 0.12 -6.99
CA SER A 107 8.30 0.88 -8.23
C SER A 107 8.34 2.40 -8.08
N PHE A 108 8.16 2.96 -6.89
CA PHE A 108 7.89 4.40 -6.76
C PHE A 108 8.67 5.13 -5.67
N ILE A 109 8.63 4.66 -4.42
CA ILE A 109 9.20 5.32 -3.25
C ILE A 109 9.96 4.26 -2.44
N PRO A 110 11.26 4.04 -2.69
CA PRO A 110 12.05 3.03 -1.99
C PRO A 110 12.01 3.15 -0.46
N GLU A 111 11.94 4.37 0.05
CA GLU A 111 11.84 4.72 1.48
C GLU A 111 10.41 4.66 2.03
N PHE A 112 9.44 4.10 1.29
CA PHE A 112 8.03 4.15 1.68
C PHE A 112 7.78 3.53 3.06
N LEU A 113 8.49 2.46 3.42
CA LEU A 113 8.31 1.76 4.70
C LEU A 113 9.25 2.23 5.82
N ASP A 114 10.03 3.29 5.60
CA ASP A 114 10.93 3.82 6.62
C ASP A 114 10.15 4.23 7.86
N GLY A 115 10.57 3.72 9.03
CA GLY A 115 9.89 3.94 10.31
C GLY A 115 8.76 2.94 10.64
N TYR A 116 8.43 2.00 9.75
CA TYR A 116 7.35 1.01 9.95
C TYR A 116 7.84 -0.46 9.87
N PRO A 117 8.73 -0.89 10.78
CA PRO A 117 9.31 -2.24 10.73
C PRO A 117 8.27 -3.35 10.90
N GLU A 118 7.19 -3.13 11.66
CA GLU A 118 6.11 -4.10 11.82
C GLU A 118 5.40 -4.36 10.48
N VAL A 119 5.13 -3.31 9.70
CA VAL A 119 4.52 -3.41 8.38
C VAL A 119 5.48 -4.12 7.42
N LYS A 120 6.78 -3.81 7.46
CA LYS A 120 7.78 -4.52 6.66
C LYS A 120 7.78 -6.02 6.95
N ASN A 121 7.83 -6.42 8.22
CA ASN A 121 7.79 -7.83 8.63
C ASN A 121 6.49 -8.51 8.18
N HIS A 122 5.37 -7.81 8.28
CA HIS A 122 4.08 -8.29 7.80
C HIS A 122 4.09 -8.58 6.29
N ILE A 123 4.61 -7.65 5.48
CA ILE A 123 4.73 -7.81 4.02
C ILE A 123 5.60 -9.03 3.68
N GLU A 124 6.75 -9.16 4.32
CA GLU A 124 7.66 -10.30 4.12
C GLU A 124 6.98 -11.63 4.46
N LYS A 125 6.28 -11.68 5.59
CA LYS A 125 5.52 -12.86 6.04
C LYS A 125 4.43 -13.25 5.03
N VAL A 126 3.61 -12.29 4.58
CA VAL A 126 2.51 -12.55 3.64
C VAL A 126 3.06 -13.02 2.28
N ARG A 127 4.05 -12.30 1.74
CA ARG A 127 4.63 -12.62 0.42
C ARG A 127 5.46 -13.91 0.43
N ALA A 128 5.85 -14.42 1.59
CA ALA A 128 6.50 -15.72 1.75
C ALA A 128 5.53 -16.93 1.69
N ILE A 129 4.21 -16.71 1.71
CA ILE A 129 3.22 -17.79 1.60
C ILE A 129 3.43 -18.54 0.27
N PRO A 130 3.65 -19.87 0.26
CA PRO A 130 4.16 -20.59 -0.92
C PRO A 130 3.39 -20.33 -2.22
N ASN A 131 2.06 -20.37 -2.18
CA ASN A 131 1.23 -20.12 -3.36
C ASN A 131 1.30 -18.67 -3.83
N LEU A 132 1.34 -17.70 -2.91
CA LEU A 132 1.46 -16.29 -3.25
C LEU A 132 2.86 -15.96 -3.79
N LYS A 133 3.91 -16.49 -3.16
CA LYS A 133 5.30 -16.37 -3.62
C LYS A 133 5.45 -16.90 -5.05
N LYS A 134 4.97 -18.11 -5.31
CA LYS A 134 4.98 -18.72 -6.64
C LYS A 134 4.25 -17.85 -7.66
N TRP A 135 3.11 -17.26 -7.29
CA TRP A 135 2.40 -16.33 -8.16
C TRP A 135 3.21 -15.05 -8.44
N ILE A 136 3.80 -14.42 -7.43
CA ILE A 136 4.62 -13.19 -7.60
C ILE A 136 5.83 -13.43 -8.52
N GLU A 137 6.45 -14.62 -8.42
CA GLU A 137 7.57 -15.02 -9.28
C GLU A 137 7.16 -15.23 -10.74
N THR A 138 5.94 -15.72 -10.99
CA THR A 138 5.47 -16.14 -12.32
C THR A 138 4.53 -15.14 -13.01
N ARG A 139 3.93 -14.21 -12.27
CA ARG A 139 2.99 -13.22 -12.82
C ARG A 139 3.66 -12.34 -13.88
N PRO A 140 2.92 -11.86 -14.89
CA PRO A 140 3.43 -10.87 -15.85
C PRO A 140 4.04 -9.66 -15.13
N LYS A 141 5.20 -9.19 -15.62
CA LYS A 141 5.82 -7.98 -15.08
C LYS A 141 5.16 -6.75 -15.70
N THR A 142 4.40 -6.02 -14.90
CA THR A 142 3.80 -4.73 -15.24
C THR A 142 4.41 -3.62 -14.38
N LYS A 143 4.20 -2.36 -14.76
CA LYS A 143 4.66 -1.19 -13.97
C LYS A 143 3.84 -0.98 -12.69
N PHE A 144 2.57 -1.36 -12.74
CA PHE A 144 1.56 -1.34 -11.69
C PHE A 144 0.42 -2.27 -12.08
#